data_AF-A0A1S8SZ04-F1
#
_entry.id   AF-A0A1S8SZ04-F1
#
_cell.length_a   1.000
_cell.length_b   1.000
_cell.length_c   1.000
_cell.angle_alpha   90.00
_cell.angle_beta   90.00
_cell.angle_gamma   90.00
#
_symmetry.space_group_name_H-M   'P 1'
#
loop_
_entity.id
_entity.type
_entity.pdbx_description
1 polymer ?
#
loop_
_entity_poly.entity_id
_entity_poly.type
_entity_poly.pdbx_seq_one_letter_code
_entity_poly.pdbx_strand_id
1 'polypeptide(L)' 'MNIYFGMSENVAHKGTDIDFNTKLALIKQLEEYLNKMGKSVKISFC' A
#
# COMPACT_ATOMS: atom_id res chain seq x y z
N MET A 1 -10.69 -1.33 9.41
CA MET A 1 -10.66 -0.51 8.17
C MET A 1 -9.90 -1.27 7.12
N ASN A 2 -10.40 -1.32 5.89
CA ASN A 2 -9.73 -2.04 4.80
C ASN A 2 -9.12 -1.04 3.82
N ILE A 3 -7.84 -1.21 3.50
CA ILE A 3 -7.16 -0.48 2.44
C ILE A 3 -7.06 -1.42 1.25
N TYR A 4 -7.59 -1.00 0.10
CA TYR A 4 -7.52 -1.77 -1.13
C TYR A 4 -6.31 -1.32 -1.94
N PHE A 5 -5.44 -2.26 -2.26
CA PHE A 5 -4.20 -1.99 -2.99
C PHE A 5 -4.13 -2.88 -4.24
N GLY A 6 -4.14 -2.25 -5.41
CA GLY A 6 -4.15 -2.94 -6.70
C GLY A 6 -2.98 -2.57 -7.59
N MET A 7 -2.81 -3.33 -8.68
CA MET A 7 -1.71 -3.17 -9.64
C MET A 7 -1.99 -2.12 -10.74
N SER A 8 -3.04 -1.31 -10.60
CA SER A 8 -3.45 -0.39 -11.67
C SER A 8 -2.35 0.65 -11.97
N GLU A 9 -1.90 0.67 -13.22
CA GLU A 9 -1.07 1.75 -13.75
C GLU A 9 -1.89 3.04 -13.78
N ASN A 10 -1.77 3.85 -12.73
CA ASN A 10 -2.31 5.19 -12.78
C ASN A 10 -1.38 6.06 -13.62
N VAL A 11 -1.95 6.68 -14.67
CA VAL A 11 -1.27 7.53 -15.65
C VAL A 11 -0.49 8.68 -14.99
N ALA A 12 -0.90 9.11 -13.79
CA ALA A 12 -0.20 10.11 -12.98
C ALA A 12 1.15 9.62 -12.39
N HIS A 13 1.40 8.30 -12.38
CA HIS A 13 2.67 7.70 -11.96
C HIS A 13 3.62 7.45 -13.14
N LYS A 14 3.24 7.81 -14.38
CA LYS A 14 4.21 7.87 -15.49
C LYS A 14 5.28 8.91 -15.15
N GLY A 15 6.45 8.45 -14.75
CA GLY A 15 7.60 9.28 -14.38
C GLY A 15 8.04 9.17 -12.91
N THR A 16 7.33 8.40 -12.07
CA THR A 16 7.82 8.06 -10.72
C THR A 16 8.57 6.73 -10.72
N ASP A 17 9.84 6.72 -10.31
CA ASP A 17 10.72 5.54 -10.21
C ASP A 17 10.34 4.52 -9.12
N ILE A 18 9.13 4.59 -8.56
CA ILE A 18 8.69 3.66 -7.54
C ILE A 18 8.00 2.48 -8.22
N ASP A 19 8.75 1.40 -8.37
CA ASP A 19 8.23 0.12 -8.84
C ASP A 19 7.17 -0.48 -7.89
N PHE A 20 6.43 -1.46 -8.39
CA PHE A 20 5.36 -2.11 -7.65
C PHE A 20 5.84 -2.75 -6.34
N ASN A 21 7.01 -3.40 -6.34
CA ASN A 21 7.54 -4.09 -5.16
C ASN A 21 7.87 -3.10 -4.04
N THR A 22 8.38 -1.93 -4.41
CA THR A 22 8.66 -0.83 -3.49
C THR A 22 7.37 -0.30 -2.87
N LYS A 23 6.31 -0.09 -3.67
CA LYS A 23 4.99 0.31 -3.14
C LYS A 23 4.42 -0.76 -2.19
N LEU A 24 4.54 -2.03 -2.58
CA LEU A 24 4.05 -3.15 -1.77
C LEU A 24 4.74 -3.21 -0.40
N ALA A 25 6.06 -3.03 -0.36
CA ALA A 25 6.83 -3.02 0.88
C ALA A 25 6.39 -1.87 1.80
N LEU A 26 6.22 -0.66 1.26
CA LEU A 26 5.77 0.51 2.02
C LEU A 26 4.36 0.32 2.60
N ILE A 27 3.46 -0.26 1.80
CA ILE A 27 2.08 -0.54 2.21
C ILE A 27 2.02 -1.58 3.33
N LYS A 28 2.85 -2.62 3.30
CA LYS A 28 2.99 -3.58 4.41
C LYS A 28 3.53 -2.92 5.69
N GLN A 29 4.56 -2.08 5.57
CA GLN A 29 5.08 -1.33 6.72
C GLN A 29 4.02 -0.41 7.35
N LEU A 30 3.22 0.25 6.51
CA LEU A 30 2.11 1.08 6.97
C LEU A 30 1.07 0.25 7.77
N GLU A 31 0.70 -0.93 7.28
CA GLU A 31 -0.20 -1.84 7.99
C GLU A 31 0.33 -2.19 9.39
N GLU A 32 1.61 -2.54 9.49
CA GLU A 32 2.24 -2.85 10.77
C GLU A 32 2.23 -1.67 11.74
N TYR A 33 2.54 -0.46 11.27
CA TYR A 33 2.53 0.73 12.13
C TYR A 33 1.12 1.08 12.61
N LEU A 34 0.11 0.99 11.74
CA LEU A 34 -1.27 1.26 12.11
C LEU A 34 -1.76 0.24 13.14
N ASN A 35 -1.43 -1.04 12.96
CA ASN A 35 -1.76 -2.08 13.93
C ASN A 35 -1.03 -1.88 15.27
N LYS A 36 0.25 -1.47 15.27
CA LYS A 36 0.99 -1.11 16.49
C LYS A 36 0.38 0.09 17.23
N MET A 37 -0.27 1.01 16.52
CA MET A 37 -1.02 2.12 17.11
C MET A 37 -2.43 1.72 17.60
N GLY A 38 -2.78 0.43 17.58
CA GLY A 38 -4.08 -0.08 18.01
C GLY A 38 -5.21 0.13 16.99
N LYS A 39 -4.89 0.56 15.75
CA LYS A 39 -5.88 0.65 14.68
C LYS A 39 -5.99 -0.71 14.00
N SER A 40 -7.19 -1.28 13.95
CA SER A 40 -7.43 -2.52 13.18
C SER A 40 -7.50 -2.20 11.68
N VAL A 41 -6.35 -2.28 11.02
CA VAL A 41 -6.21 -2.04 9.57
C VAL A 41 -5.79 -3.33 8.91
N LYS A 42 -6.48 -3.67 7.82
CA LYS A 42 -6.15 -4.80 6.95
C LYS A 42 -5.96 -4.33 5.54
N ILE A 43 -4.87 -4.73 4.91
CA ILE A 43 -4.64 -4.43 3.49
C ILE A 43 -5.11 -5.60 2.65
N SER A 44 -5.97 -5.31 1.67
CA SER A 44 -6.55 -6.29 0.75
C SER A 44 -6.05 -6.03 -0.66
N PHE A 45 -5.44 -7.05 -1.27
CA PHE A 45 -4.99 -7.01 -2.65
C PHE A 45 -6.18 -7.30 -3.58
N CYS A 46 -6.42 -6.41 -4.54
CA CYS A 46 -7.51 -6.52 -5.51
C CYS A 46 -7.03 -6.17 -6.91
#